data_AF-A0A6P0MU16-F1
#
_entry.id   AF-A0A6P0MU16-F1
#
_cell.length_a   1.000
_cell.length_b   1.000
_cell.length_c   1.000
_cell.angle_alpha   90.00
_cell.angle_beta   90.00
_cell.angle_gamma   90.00
#
_symmetry.space_group_name_H-M   'P 1'
#
loop_
_entity.id
_entity.type
_entity.pdbx_description
1 polymer ?
#
loop_
_entity_poly.entity_id
_entity_poly.type
_entity_poly.pdbx_seq_one_letter_code
_entity_poly.pdbx_strand_id
1 'polypeptide(L)' 'QGIQQGKQQGIEQGIEQGKQQEKVNVARTFKQKGIDIETIAEATGLTREEIEEL' A
#
# COMPACT_ATOMS: atom_id res chain seq x y z
N GLN A 1 7.00 -18.98 26.02
CA GLN A 1 7.68 -18.01 25.11
C GLN A 1 7.06 -17.94 23.71
N GLY A 2 6.48 -19.02 23.15
CA GLY A 2 5.88 -18.99 21.80
C GLY A 2 4.68 -18.04 21.60
N ILE A 3 3.87 -17.77 22.63
CA ILE A 3 2.70 -16.87 22.52
C ILE A 3 3.09 -15.42 22.23
N GLN A 4 4.21 -14.95 22.77
CA GLN A 4 4.71 -13.59 22.55
C GLN A 4 5.22 -13.42 21.12
N GLN A 5 5.96 -14.42 20.60
CA GLN A 5 6.45 -14.40 19.21
C GLN A 5 5.31 -14.47 18.19
N GLY A 6 4.32 -15.35 18.39
CA GLY A 6 3.18 -15.45 17.47
C GLY A 6 2.33 -14.18 17.40
N LYS A 7 2.16 -13.47 18.54
CA LYS A 7 1.48 -12.17 18.57
C LYS A 7 2.26 -11.08 17.85
N GLN A 8 3.57 -11.01 18.07
CA GLN A 8 4.43 -10.02 17.42
C GLN A 8 4.43 -10.21 15.90
N GLN A 9 4.56 -11.45 15.43
CA GLN A 9 4.53 -11.77 13.99
C GLN A 9 3.18 -11.43 13.36
N GLY A 10 2.06 -11.76 14.03
CA GLY A 10 0.73 -11.44 13.51
C GLY A 10 0.47 -9.93 13.40
N ILE A 11 0.94 -9.14 14.37
CA ILE A 11 0.83 -7.68 14.34
C ILE A 11 1.68 -7.09 13.20
N GLU A 12 2.91 -7.55 13.05
CA GLU A 12 3.82 -7.07 12.00
C GLU A 12 3.26 -7.36 10.60
N GLN A 13 2.77 -8.59 10.36
CA GLN A 13 2.11 -8.97 9.12
C GLN A 13 0.85 -8.15 8.84
N GLY A 14 0.02 -7.90 9.85
CA GLY A 14 -1.19 -7.09 9.70
C GLY A 14 -0.88 -5.62 9.35
N ILE A 15 0.15 -5.05 9.98
CA ILE A 15 0.60 -3.68 9.69
C ILE A 15 1.15 -3.59 8.27
N GLU A 16 1.97 -4.56 7.84
CA GLU A 16 2.55 -4.57 6.50
C GLU A 16 1.49 -4.72 5.41
N GLN A 17 0.55 -5.65 5.59
CA GLN A 17 -0.59 -5.83 4.68
C GLN A 17 -1.46 -4.57 4.62
N GLY A 18 -1.74 -3.95 5.76
CA GLY A 18 -2.50 -2.70 5.83
C GLY A 18 -1.84 -1.56 5.05
N LYS A 19 -0.53 -1.37 5.23
CA LYS A 19 0.24 -0.35 4.51
C LYS A 19 0.23 -0.57 3.00
N GLN A 20 0.39 -1.81 2.53
CA GLN A 20 0.35 -2.11 1.09
C GLN A 20 -1.04 -1.87 0.50
N GLN A 21 -2.09 -2.33 1.20
CA GLN A 21 -3.46 -2.12 0.76
C GLN A 21 -3.84 -0.63 0.70
N GLU A 22 -3.36 0.16 1.66
CA GLU A 22 -3.58 1.61 1.69
C GLU A 22 -2.95 2.31 0.48
N LYS A 23 -1.69 2.01 0.16
CA LYS A 23 -1.00 2.57 -1.03
C LYS A 23 -1.79 2.33 -2.31
N VAL A 24 -2.22 1.08 -2.52
CA VAL A 24 -3.01 0.68 -3.69
C VAL A 24 -4.36 1.39 -3.74
N ASN A 25 -5.05 1.50 -2.60
CA ASN A 25 -6.35 2.17 -2.53
C ASN A 25 -6.25 3.67 -2.83
N VAL A 26 -5.21 4.34 -2.31
CA VAL A 26 -4.94 5.75 -2.59
C VAL A 26 -4.64 5.94 -4.07
N ALA A 27 -3.75 5.12 -4.65
CA ALA A 27 -3.39 5.21 -6.06
C ALA A 27 -4.59 4.98 -6.99
N ARG A 28 -5.44 3.98 -6.72
CA ARG A 28 -6.70 3.79 -7.46
C ARG A 28 -7.62 4.99 -7.38
N THR A 29 -7.79 5.54 -6.18
CA THR A 29 -8.68 6.69 -5.96
C THR A 29 -8.17 7.90 -6.74
N PHE A 30 -6.86 8.14 -6.75
CA PHE A 30 -6.26 9.25 -7.49
C PHE A 30 -6.34 9.05 -9.00
N LYS A 31 -6.11 7.83 -9.50
CA LYS A 31 -6.28 7.48 -10.92
C LYS A 31 -7.73 7.70 -11.37
N GLN A 32 -8.71 7.30 -10.57
CA GLN A 32 -10.14 7.57 -10.83
C GLN A 32 -10.49 9.06 -10.84
N LYS A 33 -9.77 9.87 -10.05
CA LYS A 33 -9.91 11.33 -10.04
C LYS A 33 -9.20 12.02 -11.20
N GLY A 34 -8.50 11.28 -12.06
CA GLY A 34 -7.74 11.82 -13.19
C GLY A 34 -6.47 12.54 -12.79
N ILE A 35 -5.92 12.23 -11.61
CA ILE A 35 -4.60 12.71 -11.20
C ILE A 35 -3.54 12.02 -12.07
N ASP A 36 -2.49 12.74 -12.43
CA ASP A 36 -1.40 12.19 -13.24
C ASP A 36 -0.62 11.11 -12.49
N ILE A 37 -0.08 10.16 -13.24
CA ILE A 37 0.62 8.99 -12.69
C ILE A 37 1.86 9.40 -11.88
N GLU A 38 2.52 10.50 -12.24
CA GLU A 38 3.72 10.98 -11.53
C GLU A 38 3.39 11.47 -10.13
N THR A 39 2.35 12.30 -9.99
CA THR A 39 1.83 12.75 -8.69
C THR A 39 1.34 11.57 -7.84
N ILE A 40 0.72 10.56 -8.47
CA ILE A 40 0.29 9.35 -7.76
C ILE A 40 1.52 8.57 -7.24
N ALA A 41 2.55 8.42 -8.06
CA ALA A 41 3.79 7.74 -7.70
C ALA A 41 4.50 8.44 -6.53
N GLU A 42 4.60 9.77 -6.57
CA GLU A 42 5.17 10.58 -5.48
C GLU A 42 4.36 10.45 -4.18
N ALA A 43 3.02 10.47 -4.26
CA ALA A 43 2.16 10.42 -3.09
C ALA A 43 2.08 9.03 -2.43
N THR A 44 2.11 7.96 -3.22
CA THR A 44 1.92 6.58 -2.74
C THR A 44 3.23 5.80 -2.61
N GLY A 45 4.29 6.27 -3.25
CA GLY A 45 5.57 5.58 -3.36
C GLY A 45 5.50 4.32 -4.24
N LEU A 46 4.45 4.19 -5.06
CA LEU A 46 4.34 3.14 -6.09
C LEU A 46 5.06 3.58 -7.36
N THR A 47 5.51 2.61 -8.16
CA THR A 47 6.08 2.88 -9.48
C THR A 47 4.98 3.20 -10.49
N ARG A 48 5.36 3.83 -11.61
CA ARG A 48 4.43 4.07 -12.71
C ARG A 48 3.79 2.77 -13.22
N GLU A 49 4.58 1.70 -13.36
CA GLU A 49 4.10 0.38 -13.78
C GLU A 49 3.06 -0.17 -12.79
N GLU A 50 3.33 -0.10 -11.49
CA GLU A 50 2.36 -0.52 -10.46
C GLU A 50 1.04 0.24 -10.58
N ILE A 51 1.08 1.55 -10.84
CA ILE A 51 -0.11 2.40 -10.97
C ILE A 51 -0.86 2.15 -12.29
N GLU A 52 -0.15 1.86 -13.38
CA GLU A 52 -0.76 1.53 -14.67
C GLU A 52 -1.56 0.23 -14.61
N GLU A 53 -1.07 -0.77 -13.85
CA GLU A 53 -1.72 -2.06 -13.62
C GLU A 53 -2.96 -2.00 -12.68
N LEU A 54 -3.20 -0.88 -11.98
CA LEU A 54 -4.32 -0.70 -11.02
C LEU A 54 -5.70 -0.45 -11.63
#